data_AF-A0A0C3BI07-F1
#
_entry.id   AF-A0A0C3BI07-F1
#
_cell.length_a   1.000
_cell.length_b   1.000
_cell.length_c   1.000
_cell.angle_alpha   90.00
_cell.angle_beta   90.00
_cell.angle_gamma   90.00
#
_symmetry.space_group_name_H-M   'P 1'
#
loop_
_entity.id
_entity.type
_entity.pdbx_description
1 polymer ?
#
loop_
_entity_poly.entity_id
_entity_poly.type
_entity_poly.pdbx_seq_one_letter_code
_entity_poly.pdbx_strand_id
1 'polypeptide(L)'
;MSDANPIPYLFDLLSVTRLVTNFNVMASTMYIWDYILAFSMEVDLIWKSKWSFMKGLYLFQRYLPFLEITGILYYATGVGLTKTFCRNFSFGGAVISGLRIIASEMIPTLRTWAVWNRNRHLSIILPILFILVEGSSLVIMGIYFNSVKYNDPPYPGFKGCFPTNAHKYDLVFMSALAIIWDSLMLTLMLIPGIRAFRSGGNSDLVNTVYRDGVIYYLYLFVLSFINIIVLATLPNQQFLLIAVSPLNTHKSCSSRYSRSDGR
;
A
#
# COMPACT_ATOMS: atom_id res chain seq x y z
N MET A 1 -11.45 24.47 -30.47
CA MET A 1 -10.84 23.48 -29.55
C MET A 1 -10.32 22.38 -30.46
N SER A 2 -9.02 22.46 -30.75
CA SER A 2 -8.37 21.89 -31.94
C SER A 2 -8.38 20.36 -31.95
N ASP A 3 -8.60 19.81 -33.14
CA ASP A 3 -8.47 18.40 -33.49
C ASP A 3 -7.10 17.84 -33.06
N ALA A 4 -7.07 17.18 -31.90
CA ALA A 4 -5.96 16.31 -31.54
C ALA A 4 -6.23 14.95 -32.21
N ASN A 5 -5.35 14.54 -33.11
CA ASN A 5 -5.41 13.20 -33.70
C ASN A 5 -5.56 12.15 -32.57
N PRO A 6 -6.64 11.36 -32.52
CA PRO A 6 -6.91 10.45 -31.39
C PRO A 6 -5.96 9.24 -31.35
N ILE A 7 -5.24 9.00 -32.45
CA ILE A 7 -4.35 7.85 -32.65
C ILE A 7 -3.12 7.88 -31.72
N PRO A 8 -2.28 8.95 -31.71
CA PRO A 8 -1.11 9.01 -30.81
C PRO A 8 -1.50 8.92 -29.33
N TYR A 9 -2.65 9.49 -28.95
CA TYR A 9 -3.19 9.41 -27.60
C TYR A 9 -3.57 7.98 -27.20
N LEU A 10 -4.24 7.24 -28.09
CA LEU A 10 -4.59 5.84 -27.85
C LEU A 10 -3.34 4.95 -27.70
N PHE A 11 -2.29 5.19 -28.50
CA PHE A 11 -1.03 4.46 -28.39
C PHE A 11 -0.34 4.66 -27.05
N ASP A 12 -0.29 5.90 -26.54
CA ASP A 12 0.31 6.20 -25.24
C ASP A 12 -0.48 5.54 -24.09
N LEU A 13 -1.80 5.58 -24.15
CA LEU A 13 -2.63 4.95 -23.13
C LEU A 13 -2.51 3.41 -23.12
N LEU A 14 -2.41 2.80 -24.30
CA LEU A 14 -2.19 1.36 -24.43
C LEU A 14 -0.81 0.92 -23.95
N SER A 15 0.25 1.71 -24.23
CA SER A 15 1.60 1.41 -23.77
C SER A 15 1.69 1.43 -22.24
N VAL A 16 1.08 2.44 -21.61
CA VAL A 16 1.01 2.60 -20.16
C VAL A 16 0.20 1.47 -19.51
N THR A 17 -0.95 1.11 -20.09
CA THR A 17 -1.79 0.02 -19.59
C THR A 17 -1.04 -1.33 -19.62
N ARG A 18 -0.31 -1.60 -20.71
CA ARG A 18 0.53 -2.80 -20.82
C ARG A 18 1.66 -2.80 -19.80
N LEU A 19 2.35 -1.68 -19.67
CA LEU A 19 3.45 -1.52 -18.71
C LEU A 19 2.99 -1.82 -17.29
N VAL A 20 1.88 -1.22 -16.85
CA VAL A 20 1.33 -1.49 -15.52
C VAL A 20 0.90 -2.94 -15.37
N THR A 21 0.21 -3.50 -16.35
CA THR A 21 -0.21 -4.91 -16.29
C THR A 21 0.99 -5.83 -16.11
N ASN A 22 2.10 -5.59 -16.83
CA ASN A 22 3.33 -6.35 -16.69
C ASN A 22 3.96 -6.19 -15.29
N PHE A 23 4.01 -4.98 -14.76
CA PHE A 23 4.48 -4.73 -13.39
C PHE A 23 3.61 -5.45 -12.35
N ASN A 24 2.29 -5.45 -12.52
CA ASN A 24 1.36 -6.13 -11.62
C ASN A 24 1.58 -7.64 -11.64
N VAL A 25 1.75 -8.23 -12.84
CA VAL A 25 2.04 -9.66 -12.98
C VAL A 25 3.38 -10.00 -12.32
N MET A 26 4.44 -9.22 -12.59
CA MET A 26 5.75 -9.44 -11.97
C MET A 26 5.68 -9.34 -10.44
N ALA A 27 5.04 -8.30 -9.90
CA ALA A 27 4.86 -8.13 -8.46
C ALA A 27 4.03 -9.27 -7.84
N SER A 28 3.00 -9.74 -8.54
CA SER A 28 2.19 -10.89 -8.12
C SER A 28 3.02 -12.17 -8.08
N THR A 29 3.84 -12.42 -9.09
CA THR A 29 4.73 -13.57 -9.14
C THR A 29 5.76 -13.54 -8.01
N MET A 30 6.40 -12.38 -7.78
CA MET A 30 7.34 -12.20 -6.67
C MET A 30 6.65 -12.43 -5.32
N TYR A 31 5.43 -11.91 -5.13
CA TYR A 31 4.66 -12.11 -3.92
C TYR A 31 4.35 -13.59 -3.65
N ILE A 32 3.88 -14.31 -4.68
CA ILE A 32 3.56 -15.74 -4.57
C ILE A 32 4.84 -16.54 -4.26
N TRP A 33 5.96 -16.18 -4.89
CA TRP A 33 7.25 -16.82 -4.64
C TRP A 33 7.71 -16.63 -3.19
N ASP A 34 7.66 -15.40 -2.69
CA ASP A 34 7.96 -15.08 -1.29
C ASP A 34 6.98 -15.72 -0.30
N TYR A 35 5.73 -15.94 -0.72
CA TYR A 35 4.77 -16.70 0.07
C TYR A 35 5.21 -18.14 0.24
N ILE A 36 5.47 -18.85 -0.87
CA ILE A 36 5.87 -20.26 -0.88
C ILE A 36 7.12 -20.47 -0.02
N LEU A 37 8.13 -19.61 -0.20
CA LEU A 37 9.38 -19.70 0.55
C LEU A 37 9.23 -19.50 2.06
N ALA A 38 8.25 -18.71 2.51
CA ALA A 38 8.04 -18.46 3.94
C ALA A 38 7.01 -19.40 4.58
N PHE A 39 6.28 -20.18 3.77
CA PHE A 39 5.13 -20.94 4.26
C PHE A 39 5.51 -21.95 5.34
N SER A 40 6.65 -22.64 5.20
CA SER A 40 7.14 -23.59 6.22
C SER A 40 7.36 -22.91 7.58
N MET A 41 8.08 -21.79 7.58
CA MET A 41 8.32 -20.99 8.79
C MET A 41 7.02 -20.41 9.37
N GLU A 42 6.08 -20.01 8.51
CA GLU A 42 4.77 -19.48 8.92
C GLU A 42 3.95 -20.55 9.66
N VAL A 43 3.91 -21.78 9.15
CA VAL A 43 3.23 -22.90 9.82
C VAL A 43 3.84 -23.17 11.20
N ASP A 44 5.16 -23.21 11.30
CA ASP A 44 5.83 -23.52 12.56
C ASP A 44 5.69 -22.41 13.60
N LEU A 45 5.81 -21.14 13.19
CA LEU A 45 5.88 -20.00 14.12
C LEU A 45 4.52 -19.36 14.39
N ILE A 46 3.60 -19.37 13.43
CA ILE A 46 2.37 -18.59 13.49
C ILE A 46 1.17 -19.51 13.70
N TRP A 47 1.05 -20.59 12.94
CA TRP A 47 -0.12 -21.46 13.00
C TRP A 47 -0.20 -22.18 14.36
N LYS A 48 0.92 -22.73 14.83
CA LYS A 48 1.03 -23.42 16.13
C LYS A 48 0.93 -22.49 17.34
N SER A 49 1.08 -21.18 17.15
CA SER A 49 1.03 -20.19 18.23
C SER A 49 -0.41 -19.86 18.68
N LYS A 50 -0.59 -19.46 19.94
CA LYS A 50 -1.89 -19.05 20.50
C LYS A 50 -2.47 -17.86 19.71
N TRP A 51 -3.79 -17.77 19.65
CA TRP A 51 -4.47 -16.63 19.02
C TRP A 51 -4.17 -15.34 19.77
N SER A 52 -3.77 -14.31 19.02
CA SER A 52 -3.54 -12.96 19.52
C SER A 52 -3.99 -11.96 18.46
N PHE A 53 -4.29 -10.73 18.88
CA PHE A 53 -4.66 -9.64 17.95
C PHE A 53 -3.61 -9.45 16.84
N MET A 54 -2.33 -9.49 17.20
CA MET A 54 -1.21 -9.39 16.25
C MET A 54 -1.16 -10.55 15.24
N LYS A 55 -1.50 -11.78 15.67
CA LYS A 55 -1.60 -12.94 14.77
C LYS A 55 -2.72 -12.75 13.76
N GLY A 56 -3.89 -12.29 14.20
CA GLY A 56 -5.01 -12.00 13.31
C GLY A 56 -4.66 -10.92 12.27
N LEU A 57 -4.06 -9.82 12.71
CA LEU A 57 -3.66 -8.71 11.84
C LEU A 57 -2.60 -9.14 10.81
N TYR A 58 -1.62 -9.94 11.24
CA TYR A 58 -0.62 -10.52 10.35
C TYR A 58 -1.25 -11.39 9.27
N LEU A 59 -2.11 -12.35 9.66
CA LEU A 59 -2.76 -13.26 8.72
C LEU A 59 -3.65 -12.48 7.74
N PHE A 60 -4.37 -11.47 8.23
CA PHE A 60 -5.19 -10.60 7.40
C PHE A 60 -4.36 -9.90 6.32
N GLN A 61 -3.25 -9.26 6.69
CA GLN A 61 -2.34 -8.60 5.74
C GLN A 61 -1.67 -9.61 4.79
N ARG A 62 -1.42 -10.84 5.25
CA ARG A 62 -0.78 -11.91 4.48
C ARG A 62 -1.69 -12.53 3.43
N TYR A 63 -2.98 -12.67 3.71
CA TYR A 63 -3.90 -13.37 2.82
C TYR A 63 -4.73 -12.46 1.92
N LEU A 64 -5.00 -11.21 2.34
CA LEU A 64 -5.71 -10.24 1.50
C LEU A 64 -5.09 -9.99 0.11
N PRO A 65 -3.77 -9.91 -0.07
CA PRO A 65 -3.18 -9.68 -1.38
C PRO A 65 -3.55 -10.75 -2.42
N PHE A 66 -3.87 -11.98 -2.02
CA PHE A 66 -4.34 -12.99 -2.98
C PHE A 66 -5.68 -12.61 -3.63
N LEU A 67 -6.59 -12.00 -2.86
CA LEU A 67 -7.85 -11.48 -3.40
C LEU A 67 -7.61 -10.29 -4.34
N GLU A 68 -6.67 -9.42 -4.00
CA GLU A 68 -6.28 -8.31 -4.88
C GLU A 68 -5.63 -8.80 -6.18
N ILE A 69 -4.68 -9.75 -6.11
CA ILE A 69 -3.99 -10.31 -7.27
C ILE A 69 -4.99 -10.98 -8.22
N THR A 70 -5.84 -11.85 -7.71
CA THR A 70 -6.89 -12.51 -8.52
C THR A 70 -7.81 -11.49 -9.16
N GLY A 71 -8.19 -10.45 -8.41
CA GLY A 71 -9.02 -9.38 -8.92
C GLY A 71 -8.36 -8.55 -10.03
N ILE A 72 -7.09 -8.17 -9.84
CA ILE A 72 -6.30 -7.41 -10.83
C ILE A 72 -6.13 -8.22 -12.12
N LEU A 73 -5.83 -9.52 -12.01
CA LEU A 73 -5.69 -10.40 -13.17
C LEU A 73 -7.01 -10.56 -13.92
N TYR A 74 -8.12 -10.73 -13.20
CA TYR A 74 -9.46 -10.77 -13.81
C TYR A 74 -9.78 -9.46 -14.54
N TYR A 75 -9.53 -8.32 -13.89
CA TYR A 75 -9.73 -7.00 -14.47
C TYR A 75 -8.84 -6.77 -15.71
N ALA A 76 -7.59 -7.24 -15.70
CA ALA A 76 -6.66 -7.04 -16.82
C ALA A 76 -6.94 -7.95 -18.03
N THR A 77 -7.52 -9.14 -17.80
CA THR A 77 -7.74 -10.14 -18.86
C THR A 77 -9.17 -10.23 -19.36
N GLY A 78 -10.14 -9.67 -18.62
CA GLY A 78 -11.56 -9.74 -18.95
C GLY A 78 -11.90 -9.08 -20.29
N VAL A 79 -12.76 -9.73 -21.07
CA VAL A 79 -13.28 -9.23 -22.35
C VAL A 79 -14.78 -8.96 -22.24
N GLY A 80 -15.25 -7.89 -22.87
CA GLY A 80 -16.68 -7.55 -22.86
C GLY A 80 -17.22 -7.09 -21.50
N LEU A 81 -16.36 -6.52 -20.64
CA LEU A 81 -16.77 -6.02 -19.34
C LEU A 81 -17.70 -4.79 -19.48
N THR A 82 -18.79 -4.78 -18.74
CA THR A 82 -19.72 -3.64 -18.73
C THR A 82 -19.19 -2.51 -17.85
N LYS A 83 -19.55 -1.26 -18.17
CA LYS A 83 -19.19 -0.08 -17.36
C LYS A 83 -19.61 -0.22 -15.90
N THR A 84 -20.79 -0.79 -15.65
CA THR A 84 -21.31 -1.03 -14.30
C THR A 84 -20.46 -2.04 -13.54
N PHE A 85 -20.06 -3.13 -14.20
CA PHE A 85 -19.15 -4.10 -13.62
C PHE A 85 -17.81 -3.44 -13.27
N CYS A 86 -17.21 -2.70 -14.22
CA CYS A 86 -15.95 -1.99 -14.01
C CYS A 86 -15.99 -1.04 -12.80
N ARG A 87 -17.08 -0.27 -12.66
CA ARG A 87 -17.26 0.65 -11.53
C ARG A 87 -17.38 -0.10 -10.21
N ASN A 88 -18.27 -1.09 -10.13
CA ASN A 88 -18.52 -1.82 -8.90
C ASN A 88 -17.29 -2.63 -8.48
N PHE A 89 -16.60 -3.24 -9.44
CA PHE A 89 -15.38 -4.00 -9.20
C PHE A 89 -14.25 -3.11 -8.70
N SER A 90 -14.04 -1.95 -9.33
CA SER A 90 -13.00 -1.00 -8.91
C SER A 90 -13.28 -0.43 -7.52
N PHE A 91 -14.55 -0.13 -7.21
CA PHE A 91 -14.94 0.30 -5.87
C PHE A 91 -14.71 -0.81 -4.83
N GLY A 92 -15.06 -2.06 -5.14
CA GLY A 92 -14.78 -3.21 -4.27
C GLY A 92 -13.28 -3.43 -4.04
N GLY A 93 -12.47 -3.32 -5.10
CA GLY A 93 -11.01 -3.38 -5.03
C GLY A 93 -10.43 -2.25 -4.18
N ALA A 94 -10.99 -1.04 -4.25
CA ALA A 94 -10.60 0.09 -3.42
C ALA A 94 -10.86 -0.19 -1.94
N VAL A 95 -12.03 -0.73 -1.58
CA VAL A 95 -12.36 -1.08 -0.19
C VAL A 95 -11.36 -2.11 0.36
N ILE A 96 -11.07 -3.17 -0.41
CA ILE A 96 -10.08 -4.18 -0.03
C ILE A 96 -8.70 -3.55 0.18
N SER A 97 -8.28 -2.69 -0.75
CA SER A 97 -7.01 -1.96 -0.67
C SER A 97 -6.93 -1.08 0.57
N GLY A 98 -8.00 -0.35 0.90
CA GLY A 98 -8.08 0.49 2.09
C GLY A 98 -7.96 -0.32 3.38
N LEU A 99 -8.69 -1.44 3.48
CA LEU A 99 -8.60 -2.34 4.63
C LEU A 99 -7.17 -2.89 4.80
N ARG A 100 -6.51 -3.24 3.69
CA ARG A 100 -5.13 -3.72 3.71
C ARG A 100 -4.15 -2.62 4.16
N ILE A 101 -4.32 -1.39 3.66
CA ILE A 101 -3.47 -0.24 4.05
C ILE A 101 -3.57 -0.01 5.57
N ILE A 102 -4.79 0.08 6.10
CA ILE A 102 -5.02 0.22 7.55
C ILE A 102 -4.34 -0.89 8.34
N ALA A 103 -4.50 -2.15 7.90
CA ALA A 103 -3.87 -3.27 8.59
C ALA A 103 -2.33 -3.18 8.56
N SER A 104 -1.77 -2.75 7.43
CA SER A 104 -0.32 -2.63 7.24
C SER A 104 0.31 -1.51 8.06
N GLU A 105 -0.43 -0.42 8.33
CA GLU A 105 0.02 0.70 9.16
C GLU A 105 -0.16 0.42 10.66
N MET A 106 -1.15 -0.40 11.02
CA MET A 106 -1.45 -0.71 12.41
C MET A 106 -0.32 -1.47 13.11
N ILE A 107 0.33 -2.43 12.43
CA ILE A 107 1.47 -3.19 12.99
C ILE A 107 2.64 -2.27 13.41
N PRO A 108 3.22 -1.44 12.51
CA PRO A 108 4.27 -0.51 12.86
C PRO A 108 3.82 0.46 13.97
N THR A 109 2.60 0.98 13.90
CA THR A 109 2.04 1.88 14.92
C THR A 109 2.07 1.26 16.33
N LEU A 110 1.64 0.01 16.45
CA LEU A 110 1.65 -0.71 17.72
C LEU A 110 3.08 -1.02 18.22
N ARG A 111 4.03 -1.24 17.30
CA ARG A 111 5.45 -1.39 17.65
C ARG A 111 6.02 -0.09 18.21
N THR A 112 5.74 1.05 17.59
CA THR A 112 6.15 2.37 18.10
C THR A 112 5.59 2.62 19.50
N TRP A 113 4.32 2.25 19.73
CA TRP A 113 3.72 2.34 21.06
C TRP A 113 4.41 1.45 22.10
N ALA A 114 4.79 0.22 21.73
CA ALA A 114 5.52 -0.69 22.60
C ALA A 114 6.93 -0.17 22.94
N VAL A 115 7.64 0.39 21.96
CA VAL A 115 8.97 1.01 22.11
C VAL A 115 8.94 2.17 23.12
N TRP A 116 7.86 2.94 23.14
CA TRP A 116 7.65 4.02 24.12
C TRP A 116 7.16 3.53 25.49
N ASN A 117 7.44 2.27 25.83
CA ASN A 117 7.08 1.64 27.10
C ASN A 117 5.59 1.80 27.45
N ARG A 118 4.71 1.75 26.43
CA ARG A 118 3.25 1.90 26.58
C ARG A 118 2.83 3.19 27.31
N ASN A 119 3.50 4.29 27.01
CA ASN A 119 3.18 5.61 27.57
C ASN A 119 1.67 5.93 27.41
N ARG A 120 0.99 6.26 28.52
CA ARG A 120 -0.46 6.51 28.56
C ARG A 120 -0.90 7.64 27.61
N HIS A 121 -0.06 8.65 27.41
CA HIS A 121 -0.37 9.72 26.45
C HIS A 121 -0.42 9.21 25.02
N LEU A 122 0.56 8.39 24.62
CA LEU A 122 0.59 7.80 23.28
C LEU A 122 -0.52 6.76 23.09
N SER A 123 -0.95 6.07 24.14
CA SER A 123 -2.10 5.16 24.09
C SER A 123 -3.42 5.85 23.68
N ILE A 124 -3.53 7.17 23.87
CA ILE A 124 -4.73 7.96 23.53
C ILE A 124 -4.49 8.77 22.24
N ILE A 125 -3.35 9.47 22.15
CA ILE A 125 -3.06 10.36 21.02
C ILE A 125 -2.89 9.56 19.72
N LEU A 126 -2.19 8.43 19.77
CA LEU A 126 -1.80 7.68 18.57
C LEU A 126 -3.03 7.08 17.85
N PRO A 127 -4.00 6.42 18.52
CA PRO A 127 -5.22 5.97 17.87
C PRO A 127 -6.07 7.12 17.30
N ILE A 128 -6.14 8.27 17.98
CA ILE A 128 -6.88 9.44 17.49
C ILE A 128 -6.26 9.94 16.18
N LEU A 129 -4.95 10.14 16.15
CA LEU A 129 -4.25 10.57 14.93
C LEU A 129 -4.36 9.53 13.81
N PHE A 130 -4.26 8.25 14.14
CA PHE A 130 -4.44 7.15 13.19
C PHE A 130 -5.82 7.23 12.53
N ILE A 131 -6.89 7.34 13.33
CA ILE A 131 -8.26 7.44 12.81
C ILE A 131 -8.45 8.70 11.97
N LEU A 132 -7.87 9.83 12.37
CA LEU A 132 -7.99 11.08 11.62
C LEU A 132 -7.30 10.98 10.25
N VAL A 133 -6.07 10.47 10.19
CA VAL A 133 -5.29 10.39 8.96
C VAL A 133 -5.79 9.28 8.04
N GLU A 134 -5.95 8.06 8.55
CA GLU A 134 -6.41 6.92 7.75
C GLU A 134 -7.89 7.06 7.39
N GLY A 135 -8.72 7.58 8.31
CA GLY A 135 -10.12 7.85 8.04
C GLY A 135 -10.30 8.91 6.96
N SER A 136 -9.52 9.99 7.00
CA SER A 136 -9.52 10.99 5.91
C SER A 136 -9.10 10.35 4.59
N SER A 137 -8.03 9.55 4.59
CA SER A 137 -7.54 8.83 3.40
C SER A 137 -8.61 7.91 2.79
N LEU A 138 -9.35 7.16 3.61
CA LEU A 138 -10.46 6.32 3.14
C LEU A 138 -11.60 7.13 2.53
N VAL A 139 -11.96 8.26 3.14
CA VAL A 139 -13.03 9.13 2.62
C VAL A 139 -12.64 9.69 1.26
N ILE A 140 -11.42 10.20 1.12
CA ILE A 140 -10.92 10.72 -0.16
C ILE A 140 -10.86 9.59 -1.19
N MET A 141 -10.47 8.37 -0.78
CA MET A 141 -10.44 7.21 -1.66
C MET A 141 -11.83 6.88 -2.19
N GLY A 142 -12.85 6.90 -1.33
CA GLY A 142 -14.24 6.72 -1.74
C GLY A 142 -14.70 7.80 -2.74
N ILE A 143 -14.37 9.07 -2.48
CA ILE A 143 -14.66 10.19 -3.40
C ILE A 143 -13.96 9.98 -4.74
N TYR A 144 -12.68 9.62 -4.72
CA TYR A 144 -11.88 9.38 -5.91
C TYR A 144 -12.51 8.30 -6.79
N PHE A 145 -12.77 7.11 -6.24
CA PHE A 145 -13.35 6.00 -7.02
C PHE A 145 -14.78 6.28 -7.50
N ASN A 146 -15.55 7.10 -6.78
CA ASN A 146 -16.87 7.55 -7.23
C ASN A 146 -16.77 8.59 -8.37
N SER A 147 -15.67 9.35 -8.43
CA SER A 147 -15.41 10.30 -9.51
C SER A 147 -14.94 9.65 -10.81
N VAL A 148 -14.41 8.42 -10.74
CA VAL A 148 -13.88 7.72 -11.92
C VAL A 148 -15.00 7.36 -12.90
N LYS A 149 -14.87 7.84 -14.14
CA LYS A 149 -15.81 7.53 -15.23
C LYS A 149 -15.23 6.48 -16.18
N TYR A 150 -16.01 5.43 -16.44
CA TYR A 150 -15.69 4.36 -17.38
C TYR A 150 -16.46 4.52 -18.69
N ASN A 151 -15.77 4.47 -19.82
CA ASN A 151 -16.38 4.50 -21.15
C ASN A 151 -16.42 3.10 -21.78
N ASP A 152 -17.11 3.00 -22.92
CA ASP A 152 -17.14 1.76 -23.72
C ASP A 152 -15.75 1.42 -24.25
N PRO A 153 -15.47 0.13 -24.50
CA PRO A 153 -14.18 -0.29 -25.04
C PRO A 153 -13.90 0.41 -26.39
N PRO A 154 -12.68 0.96 -26.59
CA PRO A 154 -12.36 1.75 -27.79
C PRO A 154 -12.31 0.92 -29.08
N TYR A 155 -12.17 -0.41 -28.99
CA TYR A 155 -12.18 -1.33 -30.13
C TYR A 155 -12.69 -2.72 -29.72
N PRO A 156 -13.24 -3.51 -30.66
CA PRO A 156 -13.68 -4.88 -30.39
C PRO A 156 -12.51 -5.77 -29.94
N GLY A 157 -12.65 -6.44 -28.81
CA GLY A 157 -11.60 -7.26 -28.21
C GLY A 157 -10.65 -6.53 -27.24
N PHE A 158 -10.95 -5.28 -26.86
CA PHE A 158 -10.26 -4.61 -25.76
C PHE A 158 -10.40 -5.42 -24.45
N LYS A 159 -9.29 -5.57 -23.72
CA LYS A 159 -9.23 -6.29 -22.45
C LYS A 159 -9.20 -5.29 -21.30
N GLY A 160 -10.04 -5.53 -20.30
CA GLY A 160 -10.19 -4.70 -19.12
C GLY A 160 -11.13 -3.50 -19.31
N CYS A 161 -11.03 -2.54 -18.40
CA CYS A 161 -11.91 -1.38 -18.36
C CYS A 161 -11.15 -0.09 -18.72
N PHE A 162 -11.87 0.85 -19.34
CA PHE A 162 -11.30 2.09 -19.86
C PHE A 162 -11.69 3.31 -19.01
N PRO A 163 -10.87 3.69 -18.00
CA PRO A 163 -11.10 4.89 -17.21
C PRO A 163 -10.72 6.13 -18.02
N THR A 164 -11.60 7.13 -18.05
CA THR A 164 -11.40 8.33 -18.90
C THR A 164 -11.19 9.61 -18.12
N ASN A 165 -11.72 9.68 -16.90
CA ASN A 165 -11.61 10.85 -16.05
C ASN A 165 -11.43 10.41 -14.60
N ALA A 166 -10.50 11.08 -13.90
CA ALA A 166 -10.29 10.97 -12.48
C ALA A 166 -9.66 12.28 -11.95
N HIS A 167 -10.03 12.71 -10.76
CA HIS A 167 -9.45 13.91 -10.16
C HIS A 167 -8.08 13.60 -9.54
N LYS A 168 -7.01 14.06 -10.19
CA LYS A 168 -5.63 13.83 -9.69
C LYS A 168 -5.37 14.39 -8.29
N TYR A 169 -6.06 15.47 -7.92
CA TYR A 169 -5.85 16.17 -6.66
C TYR A 169 -6.19 15.30 -5.45
N ASP A 170 -7.15 14.38 -5.59
CA ASP A 170 -7.53 13.44 -4.53
C ASP A 170 -6.36 12.51 -4.18
N LEU A 171 -5.64 11.98 -5.18
CA LEU A 171 -4.47 11.13 -4.98
C LEU A 171 -3.27 11.87 -4.41
N VAL A 172 -3.07 13.12 -4.84
CA VAL A 172 -2.02 14.00 -4.29
C VAL A 172 -2.30 14.27 -2.81
N PHE A 173 -3.57 14.55 -2.47
CA PHE A 173 -3.96 14.81 -1.09
C PHE A 173 -3.81 13.57 -0.20
N MET A 174 -4.23 12.38 -0.67
CA MET A 174 -3.96 11.10 0.03
C MET A 174 -2.46 10.87 0.24
N SER A 175 -1.63 11.14 -0.78
CA SER A 175 -0.18 10.96 -0.68
C SER A 175 0.46 11.93 0.30
N ALA A 176 -0.05 13.16 0.39
CA ALA A 176 0.39 14.13 1.39
C ALA A 176 0.04 13.67 2.82
N LEU A 177 -1.15 13.11 3.03
CA LEU A 177 -1.54 12.52 4.32
C LEU A 177 -0.62 11.36 4.72
N ALA A 178 -0.26 10.49 3.77
CA ALA A 178 0.69 9.40 4.00
C ALA A 178 2.07 9.92 4.42
N ILE A 179 2.60 10.96 3.77
CA ILE A 179 3.88 11.58 4.15
C ILE A 179 3.83 12.17 5.58
N ILE A 180 2.71 12.81 5.94
CA ILE A 180 2.50 13.34 7.29
C ILE A 180 2.55 12.20 8.31
N TRP A 181 1.89 11.07 8.02
CA TRP A 181 1.92 9.90 8.89
C TRP A 181 3.32 9.29 9.01
N ASP A 182 3.98 9.04 7.88
CA ASP A 182 5.30 8.41 7.82
C ASP A 182 6.34 9.27 8.55
N SER A 183 6.29 10.60 8.37
CA SER A 183 7.18 11.54 9.06
C SER A 183 6.95 11.58 10.57
N LEU A 184 5.68 11.51 11.01
CA LEU A 184 5.33 11.40 12.43
C LEU A 184 5.88 10.11 13.03
N MET A 185 5.68 8.97 12.36
CA MET A 185 6.16 7.67 12.85
C MET A 185 7.69 7.59 12.86
N LEU A 186 8.34 8.08 11.81
CA LEU A 186 9.79 8.17 11.72
C LEU A 186 10.35 9.01 12.88
N THR A 187 9.76 10.17 13.15
CA THR A 187 10.17 11.04 14.27
C THR A 187 10.01 10.34 15.61
N LEU A 188 8.86 9.68 15.84
CA LEU A 188 8.61 8.93 17.08
C LEU A 188 9.58 7.77 17.29
N MET A 189 10.11 7.17 16.24
CA MET A 189 11.09 6.08 16.33
C MET A 189 12.54 6.57 16.44
N LEU A 190 12.86 7.71 15.82
CA LEU A 190 14.19 8.32 15.91
C LEU A 190 14.52 8.77 17.34
N ILE A 191 13.55 9.34 18.07
CA ILE A 191 13.77 9.83 19.45
C ILE A 191 14.32 8.74 20.38
N PRO A 192 13.63 7.59 20.58
CA PRO A 192 14.12 6.53 21.45
C PRO A 192 15.37 5.84 20.88
N GLY A 193 15.50 5.72 19.54
CA GLY A 193 16.71 5.18 18.91
C GLY A 193 17.96 6.01 19.20
N ILE A 194 17.87 7.34 19.07
CA ILE A 194 18.98 8.26 19.38
C ILE A 194 19.28 8.24 20.89
N ARG A 195 18.26 8.19 21.74
CA ARG A 195 18.46 8.11 23.21
C ARG A 195 19.22 6.84 23.59
N ALA A 196 18.83 5.69 23.05
CA ALA A 196 19.49 4.40 23.29
C ALA A 196 20.95 4.40 22.81
N PHE A 197 21.21 5.00 21.64
CA PHE A 197 22.56 5.15 21.11
C PHE A 197 23.44 6.05 22.00
N ARG A 198 22.89 7.19 22.45
CA ARG A 198 23.61 8.13 23.32
C ARG A 198 23.86 7.61 24.72
N SER A 199 22.98 6.76 25.26
CA SER A 199 23.13 6.19 26.61
C SER A 199 24.12 5.02 26.68
N GLY A 200 24.84 4.70 25.59
CA GLY A 200 25.73 3.54 25.54
C GLY A 200 24.97 2.22 25.70
N GLY A 201 23.74 2.15 25.15
CA GLY A 201 22.87 0.98 25.25
C GLY A 201 23.49 -0.25 24.61
N ASN A 202 24.20 -1.05 25.42
CA ASN A 202 25.09 -2.14 25.03
C ASN A 202 24.39 -3.49 24.76
N SER A 203 23.12 -3.47 24.36
CA SER A 203 22.40 -4.69 23.99
C SER A 203 22.23 -4.72 22.48
N ASP A 204 22.92 -5.67 21.83
CA ASP A 204 22.86 -5.87 20.37
C ASP A 204 21.41 -6.01 19.89
N LEU A 205 20.56 -6.68 20.68
CA LEU A 205 19.14 -6.84 20.40
C LEU A 205 18.40 -5.50 20.35
N VAL A 206 18.66 -4.60 21.30
CA VAL A 206 18.01 -3.29 21.36
C VAL A 206 18.45 -2.43 20.18
N ASN A 207 19.74 -2.43 19.87
CA ASN A 207 20.27 -1.65 18.76
C ASN A 207 19.71 -2.12 17.40
N THR A 208 19.60 -3.44 17.19
CA THR A 208 19.04 -4.01 15.97
C THR A 208 17.55 -3.67 15.81
N VAL A 209 16.75 -3.78 16.87
CA VAL A 209 15.30 -3.45 16.81
C VAL A 209 15.08 -1.96 16.45
N TYR A 210 15.87 -1.05 17.02
CA TYR A 210 15.79 0.37 16.66
C TYR A 210 16.28 0.65 15.25
N ARG A 211 17.41 0.05 14.85
CA ARG A 211 17.99 0.25 13.52
C ARG A 211 17.02 -0.21 12.44
N ASP A 212 16.48 -1.42 12.57
CA ASP A 212 15.59 -1.99 11.58
C ASP A 212 14.24 -1.27 11.55
N GLY A 213 13.74 -0.85 12.73
CA GLY A 213 12.55 -0.02 12.83
C GLY A 213 12.72 1.34 12.12
N VAL A 214 13.82 2.05 12.38
CA VAL A 214 14.08 3.36 11.76
C VAL A 214 14.31 3.22 10.25
N ILE A 215 15.07 2.24 9.80
CA ILE A 215 15.28 1.97 8.36
C ILE A 215 13.95 1.71 7.67
N TYR A 216 13.05 0.95 8.30
CA TYR A 216 11.72 0.69 7.75
C TYR A 216 10.91 1.98 7.57
N TYR A 217 10.82 2.84 8.58
CA TYR A 217 10.07 4.11 8.46
C TYR A 217 10.74 5.10 7.49
N LEU A 218 12.07 5.09 7.41
CA LEU A 218 12.79 5.90 6.43
C LEU A 218 12.45 5.45 5.01
N TYR A 219 12.44 4.13 4.77
CA TYR A 219 12.04 3.55 3.48
C TYR A 219 10.61 3.93 3.11
N LEU A 220 9.66 3.83 4.05
CA LEU A 220 8.28 4.26 3.84
C LEU A 220 8.18 5.74 3.46
N PHE A 221 8.84 6.60 4.22
CA PHE A 221 8.87 8.03 3.97
C PHE A 221 9.41 8.36 2.57
N VAL A 222 10.54 7.75 2.18
CA VAL A 222 11.15 7.94 0.85
C VAL A 222 10.21 7.45 -0.25
N LEU A 223 9.58 6.29 -0.07
CA LEU A 223 8.61 5.77 -1.03
C LEU A 223 7.40 6.70 -1.18
N SER A 224 6.84 7.21 -0.10
CA SER A 224 5.72 8.15 -0.11
C SER A 224 6.11 9.47 -0.78
N PHE A 225 7.34 9.94 -0.57
CA PHE A 225 7.89 11.11 -1.24
C PHE A 225 8.08 10.90 -2.75
N ILE A 226 8.59 9.74 -3.16
CA ILE A 226 8.69 9.39 -4.59
C ILE A 226 7.28 9.32 -5.19
N ASN A 227 6.31 8.72 -4.49
CA ASN A 227 4.95 8.58 -4.97
C ASN A 227 4.29 9.94 -5.25
N ILE A 228 4.45 10.93 -4.34
CA ILE A 228 3.88 12.27 -4.60
C ILE A 228 4.57 12.98 -5.76
N ILE A 229 5.89 12.82 -5.94
CA ILE A 229 6.61 13.39 -7.10
C ILE A 229 6.10 12.77 -8.40
N VAL A 230 5.94 11.45 -8.42
CA VAL A 230 5.42 10.73 -9.58
C VAL A 230 4.00 11.20 -9.90
N LEU A 231 3.12 11.35 -8.91
CA LEU A 231 1.76 11.86 -9.11
C LEU A 231 1.71 13.33 -9.57
N ALA A 232 2.66 14.16 -9.13
CA ALA A 232 2.73 15.56 -9.52
C ALA A 232 3.29 15.75 -10.95
N THR A 233 4.18 14.85 -11.39
CA THR A 233 4.87 14.94 -12.68
C THR A 233 4.14 14.22 -13.82
N LEU A 234 3.37 13.17 -13.52
CA LEU A 234 2.67 12.40 -14.55
C LEU A 234 1.35 13.05 -15.01
N PRO A 235 1.06 13.03 -16.33
CA PRO A 235 -0.18 13.55 -16.89
C PRO A 235 -1.41 12.72 -16.51
N ASN A 236 -2.60 13.32 -16.71
CA ASN A 236 -3.85 13.01 -16.01
C ASN A 236 -4.43 11.58 -16.13
N GLN A 237 -3.80 10.67 -16.88
CA GLN A 237 -4.34 9.33 -17.13
C GLN A 237 -3.32 8.22 -16.89
N GLN A 238 -2.06 8.57 -16.68
CA GLN A 238 -0.98 7.60 -16.39
C GLN A 238 -0.93 7.25 -14.89
N PHE A 239 -1.46 8.10 -14.02
CA PHE A 239 -1.51 7.87 -12.56
C PHE A 239 -2.53 6.81 -12.12
N LEU A 240 -3.58 6.57 -12.92
CA LEU A 240 -4.69 5.67 -12.62
C LEU A 240 -4.24 4.21 -12.39
N LEU A 241 -3.05 3.89 -12.89
CA LEU A 241 -2.53 2.55 -12.97
C LEU A 241 -1.37 2.28 -12.00
N ILE A 242 -0.73 3.34 -11.47
CA ILE A 242 0.43 3.25 -10.56
C ILE A 242 0.01 3.20 -9.09
N ALA A 243 -1.14 3.79 -8.75
CA ALA A 243 -1.59 3.94 -7.36
C ALA A 243 -1.88 2.60 -6.64
N VAL A 244 -1.98 1.47 -7.36
CA VAL A 244 -2.50 0.21 -6.78
C VAL A 244 -1.43 -0.87 -6.56
N SER A 245 -0.29 -0.88 -7.24
CA SER A 245 0.35 -2.18 -7.52
C SER A 245 1.74 -2.54 -6.97
N PRO A 246 2.72 -1.64 -6.74
CA PRO A 246 4.02 -2.08 -6.19
C PRO A 246 4.32 -1.62 -4.75
N LEU A 247 3.91 -0.40 -4.34
CA LEU A 247 4.29 0.14 -3.02
C LEU A 247 3.66 -0.64 -1.85
N ASN A 248 2.48 -1.17 -2.09
CA ASN A 248 1.64 -1.83 -1.11
C ASN A 248 2.02 -3.30 -0.87
N THR A 249 2.50 -3.98 -1.90
CA THR A 249 3.06 -5.34 -1.87
C THR A 249 4.41 -5.37 -1.14
N HIS A 250 5.23 -4.32 -1.28
CA HIS A 250 6.51 -4.19 -0.57
C HIS A 250 6.37 -4.09 0.97
N LYS A 251 5.29 -3.47 1.48
CA LYS A 251 5.00 -3.44 2.94
C LYS A 251 4.77 -4.84 3.52
N SER A 252 4.46 -5.84 2.69
CA SER A 252 4.30 -7.24 3.12
C SER A 252 5.64 -8.00 3.15
N CYS A 253 6.55 -7.74 2.19
CA CYS A 253 7.89 -8.34 2.15
C CYS A 253 8.77 -7.94 3.34
N SER A 254 8.66 -6.71 3.85
CA SER A 254 9.45 -6.23 5.00
C SER A 254 9.12 -6.91 6.33
N SER A 255 7.97 -7.60 6.44
CA SER A 255 7.60 -8.36 7.64
C SER A 255 8.56 -9.53 7.94
N ARG A 256 9.34 -9.96 6.93
CA ARG A 256 10.34 -11.04 7.05
C ARG A 256 11.57 -10.62 7.87
N TYR A 257 12.03 -9.37 7.74
CA TYR A 257 13.30 -8.93 8.33
C TYR A 257 13.19 -8.78 9.86
N SER A 258 12.03 -8.35 10.35
CA SER A 258 11.83 -8.06 11.78
C SER A 258 11.70 -9.29 12.69
N ARG A 259 11.67 -10.52 12.17
CA ARG A 259 11.42 -11.72 12.99
C ARG A 259 12.54 -12.77 12.95
N SER A 260 13.56 -12.62 12.09
CA SER A 260 14.73 -13.52 12.15
C SER A 260 15.64 -13.22 13.35
N ASP A 261 15.60 -11.99 13.90
CA ASP A 261 16.42 -11.58 15.07
C ASP A 261 15.72 -11.79 16.43
N GLY A 262 14.64 -12.58 16.46
CA GLY A 262 13.88 -12.89 17.68
C GLY A 262 14.26 -14.21 18.36
N ARG A 263 15.47 -14.73 18.15
CA ARG A 263 16.02 -15.86 18.91
C ARG A 263 17.27 -15.44 19.66
#